data_AF-A0A183DHY3-F1
#
_entry.id   AF-A0A183DHY3-F1
#
_cell.length_a   1.000
_cell.length_b   1.000
_cell.length_c   1.000
_cell.angle_alpha   90.00
_cell.angle_beta   90.00
_cell.angle_gamma   90.00
#
_symmetry.space_group_name_H-M   'P 1'
#
loop_
_entity.id
_entity.type
_entity.pdbx_description
1 polymer ?
#
loop_
_entity_poly.entity_id
_entity_poly.type
_entity_poly.pdbx_seq_one_letter_code
_entity_poly.pdbx_strand_id
1 'polypeptide(L)' 'LCREAAMVPVRELSRKDVQNLTGTEIRPITIQDFETAMRAIKPSTKEKMLRQLRKYAETAGQCD' A
#
# COMPACT_ATOMS: atom_id res chain seq x y z
N LEU A 1 0.79 1.76 -1.19
CA LEU A 1 0.45 0.44 -0.63
C LEU A 1 1.09 -0.71 -1.43
N CYS A 2 0.76 -0.89 -2.72
CA CYS A 2 1.26 -2.03 -3.52
C CYS A 2 2.80 -2.12 -3.57
N ARG A 3 3.49 -0.98 -3.72
CA ARG A 3 4.96 -0.94 -3.65
C ARG A 3 5.51 -1.47 -2.32
N GLU A 4 4.80 -1.20 -1.21
CA GLU A 4 5.27 -1.72 0.08
C GLU A 4 4.97 -3.19 0.28
N ALA A 5 3.80 -3.66 -0.16
CA ALA A 5 3.45 -5.07 -0.14
C ALA A 5 4.46 -5.90 -0.96
N ALA A 6 4.88 -5.39 -2.13
CA ALA A 6 5.89 -6.04 -2.98
C ALA A 6 7.27 -6.18 -2.31
N MET A 7 7.58 -5.34 -1.33
CA MET A 7 8.84 -5.40 -0.59
C MET A 7 8.77 -6.31 0.65
N VAL A 8 7.59 -6.76 1.08
CA VAL A 8 7.47 -7.66 2.24
C VAL A 8 8.20 -8.99 1.99
N PRO A 9 7.98 -9.72 0.88
CA PRO A 9 8.73 -10.95 0.60
C PRO A 9 10.25 -10.74 0.53
N VAL A 10 10.68 -9.58 0.01
CA VAL A 10 12.11 -9.25 -0.10
C VAL A 10 12.74 -9.03 1.27
N ARG A 11 11.99 -8.49 2.24
CA ARG A 11 12.48 -8.21 3.61
C ARG A 11 12.54 -9.44 4.51
N GLU A 12 11.86 -10.53 4.14
CA GLU A 12 11.92 -11.81 4.87
C GLU A 12 13.25 -12.54 4.64
N LEU A 13 13.95 -12.21 3.56
CA LEU A 13 15.23 -12.80 3.19
C LEU A 13 16.36 -12.34 4.11
N SER A 14 17.30 -13.23 4.42
CA SER A 14 18.53 -12.81 5.10
C SER A 14 19.41 -11.99 4.15
N ARG A 15 20.36 -11.22 4.70
CA ARG A 15 21.32 -10.47 3.88
C ARG A 15 22.13 -11.36 2.94
N LYS A 16 22.41 -12.60 3.35
CA LYS A 16 23.13 -13.59 2.52
C LYS A 16 22.27 -14.08 1.36
N ASP A 17 20.98 -14.29 1.61
CA ASP A 17 20.03 -14.72 0.58
C ASP A 17 19.83 -13.62 -0.45
N VAL A 18 19.70 -12.37 -0.01
CA VAL A 18 19.60 -11.20 -0.92
C VAL A 18 20.83 -11.06 -1.84
N GLN A 19 22.03 -11.39 -1.36
CA GLN A 19 23.26 -11.33 -2.17
C GLN A 19 23.34 -12.42 -3.24
N ASN A 20 22.75 -13.59 -2.97
CA ASN A 20 22.81 -14.74 -3.87
C ASN A 20 21.48 -14.95 -4.63
N LEU A 21 20.57 -13.99 -4.55
CA LEU A 21 19.19 -14.17 -4.96
C LEU A 21 19.07 -14.34 -6.48
N THR A 22 18.41 -15.41 -6.89
CA THR A 22 17.92 -15.58 -8.27
C THR A 22 16.44 -15.23 -8.35
N GLY A 23 15.97 -14.67 -9.48
CA GLY A 23 14.63 -14.09 -9.59
C GLY A 23 13.45 -15.04 -9.30
N THR A 24 13.70 -16.35 -9.32
CA THR A 24 12.72 -17.40 -8.99
C THR A 24 12.62 -17.74 -7.50
N GLU A 25 13.48 -17.17 -6.65
CA GLU A 25 13.55 -17.51 -5.21
C GLU A 25 12.63 -16.66 -4.33
N ILE A 26 12.01 -15.61 -4.87
CA ILE A 26 11.07 -14.77 -4.11
C ILE A 26 9.66 -15.36 -4.21
N ARG A 27 9.03 -15.60 -3.05
CA ARG A 27 7.64 -16.06 -3.00
C ARG A 27 6.67 -15.03 -3.62
N PRO A 28 5.55 -15.46 -4.20
CA PRO A 28 4.50 -14.56 -4.67
C PRO A 28 3.93 -13.66 -3.57
N ILE A 29 3.41 -12.50 -3.97
CA ILE A 29 2.72 -11.56 -3.09
C ILE A 29 1.34 -12.14 -2.71
N THR A 30 0.98 -12.01 -1.44
CA THR A 30 -0.27 -12.49 -0.83
C THR A 30 -1.04 -11.35 -0.16
N ILE A 31 -2.27 -11.62 0.28
CA ILE A 31 -3.06 -10.60 1.00
C ILE A 31 -2.42 -10.18 2.34
N GLN A 32 -1.72 -11.09 3.01
CA GLN A 32 -1.00 -10.80 4.26
C GLN A 32 0.13 -9.78 4.07
N ASP A 33 0.73 -9.70 2.88
CA ASP A 33 1.73 -8.67 2.55
C ASP A 33 1.11 -7.28 2.53
N PHE A 34 -0.14 -7.18 2.05
CA PHE A 34 -0.91 -5.93 2.09
C PHE A 34 -1.31 -5.56 3.52
N GLU A 35 -1.72 -6.53 4.34
CA GLU A 35 -2.00 -6.29 5.76
C GLU A 35 -0.78 -5.75 6.50
N THR A 36 0.40 -6.31 6.22
CA THR A 36 1.67 -5.82 6.75
C THR A 36 1.97 -4.41 6.24
N ALA A 37 1.83 -4.17 4.93
CA ALA A 37 2.06 -2.86 4.33
C ALA A 37 1.11 -1.77 4.86
N MET A 38 -0.14 -2.10 5.20
CA MET A 38 -1.12 -1.17 5.80
C MET A 38 -0.75 -0.75 7.23
N ARG A 39 0.16 -1.46 7.90
CA ARG A 39 0.70 -1.00 9.19
C ARG A 39 1.61 0.21 9.02
N ALA A 40 2.39 0.25 7.94
CA ALA A 40 3.29 1.35 7.62
C ALA A 40 2.63 2.45 6.77
N ILE A 41 1.81 2.09 5.79
CA ILE A 41 1.13 3.03 4.90
C ILE A 41 -0.26 3.34 5.44
N LYS A 42 -0.47 4.60 5.86
CA LYS A 42 -1.75 5.09 6.37
C LYS A 42 -2.46 5.99 5.34
N PRO A 43 -3.80 6.16 5.45
CA PRO A 43 -4.52 7.16 4.66
C PRO A 43 -3.86 8.54 4.83
N SER A 44 -3.61 9.22 3.71
CA SER A 44 -2.99 10.55 3.71
C SER A 44 -3.99 11.68 3.94
N THR A 45 -5.28 11.39 3.80
CA THR A 45 -6.36 12.37 3.87
C THR A 45 -7.20 12.16 5.12
N LYS A 46 -7.59 13.28 5.76
CA LYS A 46 -8.48 13.28 6.92
C LYS A 46 -9.94 13.21 6.48
N GLU A 47 -10.76 12.51 7.26
CA GLU A 47 -12.22 12.44 7.05
C GLU A 47 -12.90 13.80 6.92
N LYS A 48 -12.41 14.82 7.66
CA LYS A 48 -12.93 16.19 7.54
C LYS A 48 -12.74 16.76 6.13
N MET A 49 -11.57 16.54 5.52
CA MET A 49 -11.29 17.03 4.16
C MET A 49 -12.20 16.34 3.14
N LEU A 50 -12.39 15.02 3.27
CA LEU A 50 -13.31 14.27 2.41
C LEU A 50 -14.74 14.84 2.47
N ARG A 51 -15.23 15.17 3.67
CA ARG A 51 -16.55 15.82 3.83
C ARG A 51 -16.63 17.19 3.17
N GLN A 52 -15.58 18.00 3.27
CA GLN A 52 -15.54 19.31 2.63
C GLN A 52 -15.55 19.20 1.10
N LEU A 53 -14.77 18.25 0.54
CA LEU A 53 -14.75 17.99 -0.89
C LEU A 53 -16.10 17.50 -1.41
N ARG A 54 -16.79 16.61 -0.67
CA ARG A 54 -18.16 16.18 -1.01
C ARG A 54 -19.16 17.33 -1.01
N LYS A 55 -19.17 18.15 0.04
CA LYS A 55 -20.05 19.33 0.11
C LYS A 55 -19.79 20.30 -1.03
N TYR A 56 -18.52 20.50 -1.39
CA TYR A 56 -18.16 21.34 -2.53
C TYR A 56 -18.74 20.78 -3.83
N ALA A 57 -18.54 19.49 -4.11
CA ALA A 57 -19.08 18.83 -5.30
C ALA A 57 -20.62 18.97 -5.39
N GLU A 58 -21.32 18.79 -4.27
CA GLU A 58 -22.78 19.02 -4.17
C GLU A 58 -23.17 20.44 -4.54
N THR A 59 -22.50 21.45 -3.97
CA THR A 59 -22.81 22.85 -4.27
C THR A 59 -22.44 23.28 -5.68
N ALA A 60 -21.46 22.62 -6.29
CA ALA A 60 -20.98 22.90 -7.64
C ALA A 60 -21.77 22.15 -8.73
N GLY A 61 -22.78 21.34 -8.35
CA GLY A 61 -23.53 20.51 -9.28
C GLY A 61 -22.71 19.36 -9.90
N GLN A 62 -21.63 18.95 -9.22
CA GLN A 62 -20.73 17.86 -9.62
C GLN A 62 -21.09 16.53 -8.92
N CYS A 63 -22.35 16.36 -8.53
CA CYS A 63 -22.83 15.07 -8.05
C CYS A 63 -23.19 14.19 -9.25
N ASP A 64 -22.64 12.97 -9.27
CA ASP A 64 -23.12 11.88 -10.12
C ASP A 64 -24.57 11.49 -9.76
#